data_AF-A0A3P1VPS5-F1
#
_entry.id   AF-A0A3P1VPS5-F1
#
_cell.length_a   1.000
_cell.length_b   1.000
_cell.length_c   1.000
_cell.angle_alpha   90.00
_cell.angle_beta   90.00
_cell.angle_gamma   90.00
#
_symmetry.space_group_name_H-M   'P 1'
#
loop_
_entity.id
_entity.type
_entity.pdbx_description
1 polymer ?
#
loop_
_entity_poly.entity_id
_entity_poly.type
_entity_poly.pdbx_seq_one_letter_code
_entity_poly.pdbx_strand_id
1 'polypeptide(L)'
;MKLITNSAEIKVTENEDGSKSFQGIGSEVGVENRNGIILTPNCIEFARERYPLLYEHGAGSSEVIGDAKVYYDLASNKYLTDFTLYDNAPNINKAVENGAFDSLSIAYY
;
A
#
# COMPACT_ATOMS: atom_id res chain seq x y z
N MET A 1 -15.99 3.33 8.91
CA MET A 1 -15.01 3.14 7.83
C MET A 1 -14.39 1.77 7.99
N LYS A 2 -14.31 0.95 6.94
CA LYS A 2 -13.83 -0.43 7.05
C LYS A 2 -12.48 -0.54 6.32
N LEU A 3 -11.39 -0.57 7.08
CA LEU A 3 -10.03 -0.73 6.58
C LEU A 3 -9.82 -2.15 6.08
N ILE A 4 -9.45 -2.34 4.82
CA ILE A 4 -9.14 -3.67 4.29
C ILE A 4 -7.68 -3.94 4.59
N THR A 5 -7.44 -4.79 5.60
CA THR A 5 -6.11 -5.33 5.87
C THR A 5 -5.98 -6.68 5.19
N ASN A 6 -4.95 -6.83 4.37
CA ASN A 6 -4.56 -8.09 3.73
C ASN A 6 -3.17 -8.51 4.18
N SER A 7 -2.84 -9.78 4.00
CA SER A 7 -1.46 -10.26 4.10
C SER A 7 -0.61 -9.53 3.06
N ALA A 8 0.29 -8.68 3.51
CA ALA A 8 1.08 -7.82 2.67
C ALA A 8 2.56 -8.11 2.91
N GLU A 9 3.33 -8.03 1.83
CA GLU A 9 4.78 -8.05 1.84
C GLU A 9 5.21 -6.73 1.21
N ILE A 10 6.00 -5.94 1.92
CA ILE A 10 6.65 -4.75 1.35
C ILE A 10 7.99 -5.21 0.77
N LYS A 11 8.12 -5.04 -0.54
CA LYS A 11 9.37 -5.24 -1.26
C LYS A 11 10.07 -3.90 -1.45
N VAL A 12 11.28 -3.80 -0.89
CA VAL A 12 12.18 -2.67 -1.11
C VAL A 12 13.18 -3.07 -2.19
N THR A 13 13.28 -2.28 -3.26
CA THR A 13 14.28 -2.49 -4.32
C THR A 13 15.18 -1.26 -4.39
N GLU A 14 16.49 -1.46 -4.25
CA GLU A 14 17.48 -0.43 -4.49
C GLU A 14 17.80 -0.39 -5.99
N ASN A 15 17.63 0.78 -6.61
CA ASN A 15 17.89 1.02 -8.02
C ASN A 15 19.37 1.33 -8.26
N GLU A 16 19.83 1.23 -9.51
CA GLU A 16 21.24 1.47 -9.88
C GLU A 16 21.74 2.88 -9.57
N ASP A 17 20.83 3.85 -9.43
CA ASP A 17 21.11 5.24 -9.07
C ASP A 17 21.13 5.50 -7.55
N GLY A 18 20.95 4.46 -6.73
CA GLY A 18 20.85 4.55 -5.26
C GLY A 18 19.48 4.99 -4.75
N SER A 19 18.50 5.21 -5.63
CA SER A 19 17.12 5.46 -5.22
C SER A 19 16.45 4.16 -4.75
N LYS A 20 15.49 4.25 -3.83
CA LYS A 20 14.71 3.11 -3.36
C LYS A 20 13.31 3.16 -3.94
N SER A 21 12.89 2.04 -4.52
CA SER A 21 11.50 1.82 -4.91
C SER A 21 10.84 0.90 -3.90
N PHE A 22 9.61 1.25 -3.53
CA PHE A 22 8.82 0.47 -2.59
C PHE A 22 7.57 -0.03 -3.29
N GLN A 23 7.33 -1.33 -3.16
CA GLN A 23 6.12 -1.98 -3.65
C GLN A 23 5.52 -2.80 -2.53
N GLY A 24 4.20 -2.75 -2.37
CA GLY A 24 3.49 -3.65 -1.47
C GLY A 24 2.28 -4.30 -2.13
N ILE A 25 1.77 -5.34 -1.48
CA ILE A 25 0.51 -5.97 -1.84
C ILE A 25 -0.60 -5.24 -1.06
N GLY A 26 -1.45 -4.49 -1.76
CA GLY A 26 -2.59 -3.81 -1.16
C GLY A 26 -3.80 -4.74 -0.94
N SER A 27 -4.00 -5.72 -1.85
CA SER A 27 -5.00 -6.77 -1.66
C SER A 27 -4.75 -8.02 -2.50
N GLU A 28 -5.12 -9.17 -1.95
CA GLU A 28 -5.21 -10.42 -2.71
C GLU A 28 -6.64 -10.61 -3.25
N VAL A 29 -6.76 -11.06 -4.50
CA VAL A 29 -8.05 -11.36 -5.13
C VAL A 29 -8.44 -12.81 -4.80
N GLY A 30 -9.73 -13.05 -4.55
CA GLY A 30 -10.23 -14.38 -4.20
C GLY A 30 -9.98 -14.81 -2.74
N VAL A 31 -9.33 -13.96 -1.94
CA VAL A 31 -9.12 -14.17 -0.50
C VAL A 31 -10.07 -13.27 0.28
N GLU A 32 -10.70 -13.81 1.33
CA GLU A 32 -11.52 -13.01 2.24
C GLU A 32 -10.62 -12.10 3.07
N ASN A 33 -10.77 -10.79 2.91
CA ASN A 33 -10.01 -9.82 3.69
C ASN A 33 -10.58 -9.67 5.12
N ARG A 34 -9.92 -8.90 5.98
CA ARG A 34 -10.38 -8.66 7.37
C ARG A 34 -11.77 -8.03 7.49
N ASN A 35 -12.34 -7.57 6.38
CA ASN A 35 -13.69 -7.03 6.30
C ASN A 35 -14.74 -8.04 5.82
N GLY A 36 -14.38 -9.30 5.61
CA GLY A 36 -15.30 -10.33 5.12
C GLY A 36 -15.66 -10.13 3.64
N ILE A 37 -14.81 -9.44 2.88
CA ILE A 37 -15.04 -9.16 1.46
C ILE A 37 -14.05 -9.98 0.65
N ILE A 38 -14.56 -10.69 -0.34
CA ILE A 38 -13.76 -11.37 -1.36
C ILE A 38 -13.79 -10.51 -2.61
N LEU A 39 -12.63 -9.97 -3.01
CA LEU A 39 -12.52 -9.21 -4.24
C LEU A 39 -12.55 -10.15 -5.45
N THR A 40 -13.25 -9.76 -6.51
CA THR A 40 -13.13 -10.38 -7.83
C THR A 40 -12.01 -9.71 -8.63
N PRO A 41 -11.44 -10.38 -9.65
CA PRO A 41 -10.39 -9.78 -10.48
C PRO A 41 -10.81 -8.44 -11.09
N ASN A 42 -9.93 -7.44 -11.00
CA ASN A 42 -10.12 -6.12 -11.61
C ASN A 42 -11.46 -5.43 -11.26
N CYS A 43 -11.98 -5.62 -10.04
CA CYS A 43 -13.28 -5.07 -9.61
C CYS A 43 -13.23 -3.67 -8.98
N ILE A 44 -12.04 -3.15 -8.71
CA ILE A 44 -11.83 -1.83 -8.12
C ILE A 44 -11.54 -0.82 -9.23
N GLU A 45 -12.33 0.25 -9.26
CA GLU A 45 -12.10 1.41 -10.12
C GLU A 45 -11.28 2.47 -9.38
N PHE A 46 -10.26 3.00 -10.04
CA PHE A 46 -9.42 4.06 -9.50
C PHE A 46 -9.72 5.38 -10.23
N ALA A 47 -10.24 6.36 -9.51
CA ALA A 47 -10.55 7.69 -10.06
C ALA A 47 -9.30 8.57 -10.29
N ARG A 48 -8.14 8.18 -9.75
CA ARG A 48 -6.87 8.91 -9.82
C ARG A 48 -5.73 7.93 -10.04
N GLU A 49 -4.68 8.39 -10.72
CA GLU A 49 -3.47 7.59 -10.90
C GLU A 49 -2.71 7.38 -9.58
N ARG A 50 -2.67 8.41 -8.73
CA ARG A 50 -1.99 8.39 -7.43
C ARG A 50 -2.90 8.88 -6.32
N TYR A 51 -2.76 8.27 -5.16
CA TYR A 51 -3.48 8.58 -3.93
C TYR A 51 -2.49 8.97 -2.83
N PRO A 52 -2.88 9.85 -1.89
CA PRO A 52 -2.04 10.15 -0.74
C PRO A 52 -1.80 8.88 0.09
N LEU A 53 -0.54 8.63 0.44
CA LEU A 53 -0.17 7.61 1.40
C LEU A 53 -0.25 8.22 2.79
N LEU A 54 -1.14 7.66 3.61
CA LEU A 54 -1.45 8.15 4.94
C LEU A 54 -0.81 7.24 5.98
N TYR A 55 -0.15 7.83 6.98
CA TYR A 55 0.33 7.07 8.12
C TYR A 55 -0.78 6.91 9.17
N GLU A 56 -1.24 5.69 9.41
CA GLU A 56 -2.34 5.44 10.32
C GLU A 56 -1.85 4.87 11.66
N HIS A 57 -2.23 5.54 12.76
CA HIS A 57 -2.02 5.07 14.12
C HIS A 57 -3.30 5.28 14.96
N GLY A 58 -4.46 4.79 14.46
CA GLY A 58 -5.74 4.86 15.18
C GLY A 58 -6.90 5.45 14.35
N ALA A 59 -7.95 5.94 15.02
CA ALA A 59 -9.26 6.28 14.46
C ALA A 59 -9.32 7.49 13.50
N GLY A 60 -8.18 7.92 12.97
CA GLY A 60 -8.08 8.97 11.96
C GLY A 60 -6.63 9.23 11.60
N SER A 61 -6.30 9.12 10.32
CA SER A 61 -5.02 9.57 9.78
C SER A 61 -5.18 10.88 9.04
N SER A 62 -4.33 11.86 9.35
CA SER A 62 -4.23 13.13 8.62
C SER A 62 -2.83 13.39 8.09
N GLU A 63 -1.85 12.55 8.42
CA GLU A 63 -0.46 12.77 8.04
C GLU A 63 -0.18 12.08 6.70
N VAL A 64 -0.02 12.91 5.67
CA VAL A 64 0.44 12.47 4.35
C VAL A 64 1.95 12.29 4.43
N ILE A 65 2.39 11.03 4.33
CA ILE A 65 3.80 10.63 4.39
C ILE A 65 4.37 10.31 3.01
N GLY A 66 3.55 10.43 1.97
CA GLY A 66 3.90 10.03 0.63
C GLY A 66 2.70 9.93 -0.28
N ASP A 67 2.88 9.21 -1.37
CA ASP A 67 1.81 8.90 -2.32
C ASP A 67 2.03 7.52 -2.95
N ALA A 68 0.93 6.95 -3.44
CA ALA A 68 0.88 5.57 -3.89
C ALA A 68 0.06 5.42 -5.18
N LYS A 69 0.55 4.57 -6.09
CA LYS A 69 -0.14 4.09 -7.27
C LYS A 69 -0.59 2.65 -7.02
N VAL A 70 -1.90 2.45 -6.95
CA VAL A 70 -2.50 1.12 -6.81
C VAL A 70 -2.96 0.64 -8.17
N TYR A 71 -2.70 -0.61 -8.51
CA TYR A 71 -3.13 -1.22 -9.75
C TYR A 71 -3.38 -2.71 -9.58
N TYR A 72 -4.25 -3.26 -10.42
CA TYR A 72 -4.45 -4.69 -10.52
C TYR A 72 -3.36 -5.30 -11.42
N ASP A 73 -2.59 -6.24 -10.88
CA ASP A 73 -1.64 -7.04 -11.63
C ASP A 73 -2.26 -8.39 -12.01
N LEU A 74 -2.44 -8.60 -13.31
CA LEU A 74 -3.06 -9.81 -13.85
C LEU A 74 -2.18 -11.05 -13.65
N ALA A 75 -0.85 -10.90 -13.68
CA ALA A 75 0.07 -12.03 -13.61
C ALA A 75 0.08 -12.68 -12.21
N SER A 76 0.07 -11.85 -11.16
CA SER A 76 0.02 -12.31 -9.77
C SER A 76 -1.41 -12.45 -9.22
N ASN A 77 -2.43 -11.94 -9.95
CA ASN A 77 -3.82 -11.87 -9.50
C ASN A 77 -3.95 -11.11 -8.16
N LYS A 78 -3.26 -9.96 -8.06
CA LYS A 78 -3.20 -9.13 -6.85
C LYS A 78 -3.36 -7.66 -7.18
N TYR A 79 -3.78 -6.88 -6.19
CA TYR A 79 -3.66 -5.44 -6.21
C TYR A 79 -2.31 -5.05 -5.63
N LEU A 80 -1.42 -4.57 -6.48
CA LEU A 80 -0.10 -4.06 -6.11
C LEU A 80 -0.16 -2.56 -5.85
N THR A 81 0.78 -2.07 -5.05
CA THR A 81 0.88 -0.67 -4.66
C THR A 81 2.33 -0.23 -4.75
N ASP A 82 2.64 0.57 -5.76
CA ASP A 82 3.93 1.25 -5.84
C ASP A 82 3.82 2.55 -5.05
N PHE A 83 4.72 2.81 -4.11
CA PHE A 83 4.62 4.00 -3.27
C PHE A 83 5.95 4.72 -3.10
N THR A 84 5.83 6.01 -2.82
CA THR A 84 6.94 6.92 -2.56
C THR A 84 6.73 7.53 -1.19
N LEU A 85 7.78 7.53 -0.38
CA LEU A 85 7.79 8.22 0.91
C LEU A 85 8.43 9.59 0.75
N TYR A 86 7.86 10.59 1.39
CA TYR A 86 8.39 11.95 1.40
C TYR A 86 9.41 12.12 2.53
N ASP A 87 10.28 13.12 2.38
CA ASP A 87 11.33 13.42 3.37
C ASP A 87 10.79 14.09 4.65
N ASN A 88 9.49 14.38 4.70
CA ASN A 88 8.84 15.00 5.86
C ASN A 88 8.73 14.06 7.07
N ALA A 89 8.93 12.75 6.87
CA ALA A 89 8.81 11.73 7.93
C ALA A 89 10.02 10.77 7.96
N PRO A 90 11.25 11.24 8.24
CA PRO A 90 12.47 10.43 8.13
C PRO A 90 12.49 9.19 9.03
N ASN A 91 11.85 9.25 10.20
CA ASN A 91 11.73 8.11 11.11
C ASN A 91 10.85 7.00 10.52
N ILE A 92 9.79 7.37 9.80
CA ILE A 92 8.90 6.43 9.12
C ILE A 92 9.64 5.79 7.95
N ASN A 93 10.37 6.57 7.16
CA ASN A 93 11.20 6.08 6.07
C ASN A 93 12.18 5.02 6.59
N LYS A 94 12.87 5.32 7.68
CA LYS A 94 13.81 4.38 8.31
C LYS A 94 13.12 3.10 8.81
N ALA A 95 11.93 3.22 9.39
CA ALA A 95 11.16 2.08 9.87
C ALA A 95 10.67 1.17 8.72
N VAL A 96 10.23 1.74 7.59
CA VAL A 96 9.89 0.96 6.39
C VAL A 96 11.13 0.25 5.83
N GLU A 97 12.25 0.96 5.70
CA GLU A 97 13.52 0.38 5.24
C GLU A 97 14.03 -0.77 6.13
N ASN A 98 13.84 -0.64 7.44
CA ASN A 98 14.23 -1.66 8.39
C ASN A 98 13.24 -2.84 8.45
N GLY A 99 12.14 -2.81 7.69
CA GLY A 99 11.09 -3.83 7.71
C GLY A 99 10.22 -3.81 8.97
N ALA A 100 10.21 -2.72 9.74
CA ALA A 100 9.34 -2.57 10.91
C ALA A 100 7.87 -2.35 10.51
N PHE A 101 7.65 -1.81 9.31
CA PHE A 101 6.36 -1.87 8.63
C PHE A 101 6.41 -3.01 7.62
N ASP A 102 5.53 -4.00 7.79
CA ASP A 102 5.46 -5.19 6.94
C ASP A 102 4.26 -5.15 5.98
N SER A 103 3.35 -4.20 6.15
CA SER A 103 2.05 -4.25 5.48
C SER A 103 1.49 -2.89 5.05
N LEU A 104 0.70 -2.93 3.98
CA LEU A 104 -0.13 -1.83 3.48
C LEU A 104 -1.60 -2.28 3.45
N SER A 105 -2.52 -1.31 3.53
CA SER A 105 -3.96 -1.56 3.48
C SER A 105 -4.62 -0.52 2.58
N ILE A 106 -5.58 -0.94 1.78
CA ILE A 106 -6.39 -0.02 0.98
C ILE A 106 -7.69 0.24 1.75
N ALA A 107 -7.99 1.50 2.03
CA ALA A 107 -9.27 1.90 2.60
C ALA A 107 -10.21 2.40 1.48
N TYR A 108 -11.43 1.85 1.43
CA TYR A 108 -12.49 2.36 0.56
C TYR A 108 -13.52 3.14 1.40
N TYR A 109 -14.12 4.15 0.78
CA TYR A 109 -15.26 4.90 1.32
C TYR A 109 -16.58 4.33 0.84
#